data_AF-A0A0U1D3I4-F1
#
_entry.id   AF-A0A0U1D3I4-F1
#
_cell.length_a   1.000
_cell.length_b   1.000
_cell.length_c   1.000
_cell.angle_alpha   90.00
_cell.angle_beta   90.00
_cell.angle_gamma   90.00
#
_symmetry.space_group_name_H-M   'P 1'
#
loop_
_entity.id
_entity.type
_entity.pdbx_description
1 polymer ?
#
loop_
_entity_poly.entity_id
_entity_poly.type
_entity_poly.pdbx_seq_one_letter_code
_entity_poly.pdbx_strand_id
1 'polypeptide(L)'
;MPIVLLCAAGLAAPNAAAAPLSCADVGGAFVAHGTDGRGDCEPADPRHKCHIPPDQQDAFDPTGNYVAGFTMSPPFPGGSLSFPEMVPGMIKGASNADCWKLPPS
;
A
#
# COMPACT_ATOMS: atom_id res chain seq x y z
N MET A 1 37.88 -33.77 36.44
CA MET A 1 36.52 -33.24 36.26
C MET A 1 36.44 -32.66 34.85
N PRO A 2 35.67 -33.24 33.92
CA PRO A 2 35.66 -32.80 32.52
C PRO A 2 34.76 -31.57 32.33
N ILE A 3 35.27 -30.61 31.56
CA ILE A 3 34.53 -29.42 31.12
C ILE A 3 33.57 -29.86 30.00
N VAL A 4 32.28 -29.73 30.26
CA VAL A 4 31.22 -30.02 29.29
C VAL A 4 31.15 -28.84 28.31
N LEU A 5 31.46 -29.13 27.05
CA LEU A 5 31.26 -28.23 25.92
C LEU A 5 29.75 -28.15 25.64
N LEU A 6 29.10 -27.03 25.97
CA LEU A 6 27.71 -26.79 25.54
C LEU A 6 27.70 -26.29 24.10
N CYS A 7 27.09 -27.06 23.21
CA CYS A 7 26.77 -26.68 21.84
C CYS A 7 25.90 -25.41 21.83
N ALA A 8 26.41 -24.35 21.22
CA ALA A 8 25.60 -23.20 20.85
C ALA A 8 24.70 -23.60 19.67
N ALA A 9 23.46 -23.98 19.97
CA ALA A 9 22.41 -24.05 18.97
C ALA A 9 22.13 -22.61 18.52
N GLY A 10 22.63 -22.24 17.34
CA GLY A 10 22.26 -21.00 16.68
C GLY A 10 20.75 -20.99 16.46
N LEU A 11 20.06 -20.18 17.25
CA LEU A 11 18.67 -19.80 16.97
C LEU A 11 18.68 -19.03 15.65
N ALA A 12 18.43 -19.74 14.54
CA ALA A 12 17.92 -19.10 13.36
C ALA A 12 16.56 -18.51 13.76
N ALA A 13 16.52 -17.19 13.98
CA ALA A 13 15.27 -16.48 14.17
C ALA A 13 14.37 -16.82 12.97
N PRO A 14 13.10 -17.21 13.18
CA PRO A 14 12.20 -17.40 12.06
C PRO A 14 12.17 -16.08 11.29
N ASN A 15 12.52 -16.12 10.01
CA ASN A 15 12.29 -15.04 9.07
C ASN A 15 10.79 -14.71 9.15
N ALA A 16 10.43 -13.69 9.93
CA ALA A 16 9.11 -13.12 9.87
C ALA A 16 8.98 -12.57 8.45
N ALA A 17 8.19 -13.23 7.61
CA ALA A 17 7.80 -12.66 6.33
C ALA A 17 7.21 -11.28 6.61
N ALA A 18 7.66 -10.26 5.88
CA ALA A 18 7.10 -8.93 6.02
C ALA A 18 5.58 -9.01 5.87
N ALA A 19 4.85 -8.36 6.76
CA ALA A 19 3.40 -8.31 6.64
C ALA A 19 3.02 -7.74 5.26
N PRO A 20 2.00 -8.29 4.59
CA PRO A 20 1.52 -7.73 3.33
C PRO A 20 1.18 -6.24 3.49
N LEU A 21 1.58 -5.42 2.51
CA LEU A 21 1.33 -3.97 2.55
C LEU A 21 -0.17 -3.71 2.46
N SER A 22 -0.75 -3.10 3.51
CA SER A 22 -2.16 -2.78 3.57
C SER A 22 -2.46 -1.40 2.97
N CYS A 23 -3.74 -1.14 2.69
CA CYS A 23 -4.18 0.19 2.24
C CYS A 23 -3.91 1.30 3.29
N ALA A 24 -4.03 0.96 4.58
CA ALA A 24 -3.79 1.92 5.65
C ALA A 24 -2.31 2.33 5.77
N ASP A 25 -1.38 1.42 5.45
CA ASP A 25 0.06 1.68 5.50
C ASP A 25 0.49 2.78 4.52
N VAL A 26 -0.26 2.95 3.43
CA VAL A 26 -0.03 3.98 2.42
C VAL A 26 -0.91 5.22 2.60
N GLY A 27 -1.61 5.32 3.73
CA GLY A 27 -2.51 6.44 4.01
C GLY A 27 -3.80 6.41 3.19
N GLY A 28 -4.17 5.26 2.63
CA GLY A 28 -5.43 5.07 1.95
C GLY A 28 -6.53 4.50 2.83
N ALA A 29 -7.73 4.42 2.27
CA ALA A 29 -8.89 3.72 2.80
C ALA A 29 -9.48 2.79 1.73
N PHE A 30 -10.05 1.65 2.16
CA PHE A 30 -10.80 0.80 1.25
C PHE A 30 -12.12 1.50 0.87
N VAL A 31 -12.37 1.63 -0.43
CA VAL A 31 -13.60 2.19 -0.98
C VAL A 31 -14.31 1.10 -1.77
N ALA A 32 -15.49 0.70 -1.29
CA ALA A 32 -16.31 -0.27 -2.00
C ALA A 32 -16.92 0.36 -3.25
N HIS A 33 -16.87 -0.36 -4.36
CA HIS A 33 -17.49 -0.01 -5.62
C HIS A 33 -18.67 -0.95 -5.87
N GLY A 34 -19.88 -0.39 -6.02
CA GLY A 34 -21.09 -1.18 -6.21
C GLY A 34 -21.59 -1.88 -4.94
N THR A 35 -22.32 -2.99 -5.11
CA THR A 35 -23.05 -3.66 -4.01
C THR A 35 -22.49 -5.04 -3.65
N ASP A 36 -21.50 -5.55 -4.38
CA ASP A 36 -20.91 -6.87 -4.14
C ASP A 36 -19.77 -6.84 -3.10
N GLY A 37 -19.50 -5.66 -2.54
CA GLY A 37 -18.50 -5.44 -1.50
C GLY A 37 -17.06 -5.38 -2.02
N ARG A 38 -16.85 -5.46 -3.33
CA ARG A 38 -15.51 -5.28 -3.92
C ARG A 38 -15.13 -3.81 -3.95
N GLY A 39 -13.84 -3.54 -3.98
CA GLY A 39 -13.35 -2.17 -3.95
C GLY A 39 -11.84 -2.08 -4.10
N ASP A 40 -11.37 -0.84 -4.09
CA ASP A 40 -9.96 -0.49 -4.21
C ASP A 40 -9.48 0.32 -3.00
N CYS A 41 -8.17 0.55 -2.94
CA CYS A 41 -7.56 1.45 -1.98
C CYS A 41 -7.49 2.86 -2.59
N GLU A 42 -8.21 3.83 -2.02
CA GLU A 42 -8.17 5.23 -2.43
C GLU A 42 -7.47 6.09 -1.37
N PRO A 43 -6.97 7.31 -1.67
CA PRO A 43 -6.44 8.22 -0.66
C PRO A 43 -7.46 8.44 0.46
N ALA A 44 -7.03 8.41 1.72
CA ALA A 44 -7.91 8.79 2.83
C ALA A 44 -7.97 10.31 3.06
N ASP A 45 -7.11 11.07 2.37
CA ASP A 45 -7.03 12.52 2.52
C ASP A 45 -8.20 13.21 1.81
N PRO A 46 -9.05 13.96 2.54
CA PRO A 46 -10.31 14.48 1.99
C PRO A 46 -10.12 15.70 1.07
N ARG A 47 -8.89 16.19 0.85
CA ARG A 47 -8.66 17.33 -0.04
C ARG A 47 -9.12 16.99 -1.45
N HIS A 48 -9.79 17.92 -2.13
CA HIS A 48 -10.33 17.71 -3.47
C HIS A 48 -9.29 17.18 -4.48
N LYS A 49 -8.05 17.67 -4.39
CA LYS A 49 -6.93 17.22 -5.22
C LYS A 49 -6.53 15.75 -5.06
N CYS A 50 -7.04 15.07 -4.02
CA CYS A 50 -6.83 13.65 -3.76
C CYS A 50 -7.97 12.79 -4.30
N HIS A 51 -9.05 13.41 -4.79
CA HIS A 51 -10.26 12.76 -5.28
C HIS A 51 -10.76 13.43 -6.57
N ILE A 52 -9.86 13.62 -7.53
CA ILE A 52 -10.22 14.16 -8.85
C ILE A 52 -10.96 13.09 -9.66
N PRO A 53 -12.19 13.36 -10.14
CA PRO A 53 -12.95 12.45 -11.00
C PRO A 53 -12.18 12.09 -12.27
N PRO A 54 -12.32 10.85 -12.81
CA PRO A 54 -11.54 10.40 -13.97
C PRO A 54 -11.61 11.33 -15.20
N ASP A 55 -12.77 11.94 -15.47
CA ASP A 55 -12.98 12.87 -16.58
C ASP A 55 -12.29 14.24 -16.40
N GLN A 56 -11.74 14.50 -15.20
CA GLN A 56 -11.06 15.75 -14.85
C GLN A 56 -9.57 15.54 -14.57
N GLN A 57 -9.08 14.30 -14.55
CA GLN A 57 -7.69 13.99 -14.21
C GLN A 57 -6.71 14.53 -15.25
N ASP A 58 -7.02 14.44 -16.55
CA ASP A 58 -6.14 14.98 -17.60
C ASP A 58 -5.97 16.51 -17.50
N ALA A 59 -7.02 17.21 -17.07
CA ALA A 59 -6.98 18.65 -16.88
C ALA A 59 -6.22 19.04 -15.60
N PHE A 60 -6.34 18.23 -14.53
CA PHE A 60 -5.62 18.42 -13.27
C PHE A 60 -4.13 18.08 -13.39
N ASP A 61 -3.83 16.95 -14.02
CA ASP A 61 -2.50 16.42 -14.24
C ASP A 61 -2.31 15.97 -15.70
N PRO A 62 -1.88 16.88 -16.58
CA PRO A 62 -1.62 16.54 -17.99
C PRO A 62 -0.42 15.60 -18.19
N THR A 63 0.33 15.29 -17.13
CA THR A 63 1.42 14.30 -17.20
C THR A 63 0.94 12.87 -17.06
N GLY A 64 -0.32 12.66 -16.63
CA GLY A 64 -0.93 11.34 -16.46
C GLY A 64 -0.37 10.56 -15.27
N ASN A 65 0.26 11.23 -14.30
CA ASN A 65 0.87 10.60 -13.13
C ASN A 65 -0.06 10.61 -11.90
N TYR A 66 -1.32 11.02 -12.04
CA TYR A 66 -2.28 11.02 -10.95
C TYR A 66 -2.56 9.59 -10.49
N VAL A 67 -2.43 9.32 -9.19
CA VAL A 67 -2.76 8.03 -8.60
C VAL A 67 -4.10 8.14 -7.88
N ALA A 68 -5.16 7.64 -8.54
CA ALA A 68 -6.51 7.61 -7.99
C ALA A 68 -6.69 6.53 -6.92
N GLY A 69 -5.95 5.43 -7.03
CA GLY A 69 -6.03 4.33 -6.09
C GLY A 69 -5.11 3.16 -6.46
N PHE A 70 -5.10 2.14 -5.60
CA PHE A 70 -4.37 0.89 -5.78
C PHE A 70 -5.31 -0.30 -5.69
N THR A 71 -5.14 -1.26 -6.59
CA THR A 71 -5.92 -2.51 -6.57
C THR A 71 -5.55 -3.38 -5.37
N MET A 72 -6.55 -4.00 -4.76
CA MET A 72 -6.39 -4.87 -3.59
C MET A 72 -6.55 -6.37 -3.91
N SER A 73 -5.81 -7.21 -3.19
CA SER A 73 -5.84 -8.67 -3.27
C SER A 73 -5.97 -9.29 -1.87
N PRO A 74 -7.09 -9.98 -1.56
CA PRO A 74 -8.33 -9.97 -2.33
C PRO A 74 -8.96 -8.54 -2.36
N PRO A 75 -9.84 -8.22 -3.33
CA PRO A 75 -10.40 -6.87 -3.48
C PRO A 75 -11.56 -6.62 -2.50
N PHE A 76 -11.32 -6.86 -1.21
CA PHE A 76 -12.31 -6.74 -0.12
C PHE A 76 -11.66 -6.04 1.08
N PRO A 77 -12.45 -5.56 2.07
CA PRO A 77 -11.91 -5.06 3.31
C PRO A 77 -10.94 -6.06 3.95
N GLY A 78 -9.76 -5.60 4.35
CA GLY A 78 -8.70 -6.45 4.91
C GLY A 78 -7.80 -7.14 3.87
N GLY A 79 -8.03 -6.91 2.57
CA GLY A 79 -7.07 -7.26 1.53
C GLY A 79 -5.76 -6.46 1.60
N SER A 80 -4.77 -6.87 0.83
CA SER A 80 -3.47 -6.20 0.70
C SER A 80 -3.34 -5.51 -0.65
N LEU A 81 -2.40 -4.58 -0.81
CA LEU A 81 -2.12 -4.01 -2.12
C LEU A 81 -1.56 -5.10 -3.05
N SER A 82 -2.03 -5.15 -4.29
CA SER A 82 -1.75 -6.27 -5.21
C SER A 82 -0.31 -6.30 -5.71
N PHE A 83 0.38 -5.15 -5.73
CA PHE A 83 1.74 -4.99 -6.22
C PHE A 83 2.58 -4.16 -5.23
N PRO A 84 2.77 -4.65 -3.99
CA PRO A 84 3.31 -3.86 -2.89
C PRO A 84 4.70 -3.29 -3.18
N GLU A 85 5.52 -3.98 -3.97
CA GLU A 85 6.85 -3.55 -4.41
C GLU A 85 6.85 -2.34 -5.34
N MET A 86 5.77 -2.12 -6.11
CA MET A 86 5.66 -1.00 -7.04
C MET A 86 5.10 0.27 -6.37
N VAL A 87 4.30 0.10 -5.31
CA VAL A 87 3.55 1.17 -4.65
C VAL A 87 4.44 2.36 -4.22
N PRO A 88 5.62 2.17 -3.57
CA PRO A 88 6.47 3.30 -3.22
C PRO A 88 6.94 4.12 -4.43
N GLY A 89 7.22 3.46 -5.55
CA GLY A 89 7.62 4.12 -6.80
C GLY A 89 6.47 4.90 -7.41
N MET A 90 5.26 4.30 -7.44
CA MET A 90 4.05 4.95 -7.93
C MET A 90 3.71 6.19 -7.09
N ILE A 91 3.75 6.09 -5.75
CA ILE A 91 3.49 7.24 -4.86
C ILE A 91 4.51 8.36 -5.09
N LYS A 92 5.81 8.04 -5.19
CA LYS A 92 6.86 9.06 -5.39
C LYS A 92 6.71 9.80 -6.73
N GLY A 93 6.26 9.11 -7.77
CA GLY A 93 6.04 9.68 -9.09
C GLY A 93 4.71 10.41 -9.24
N ALA A 94 3.80 10.28 -8.26
CA ALA A 94 2.45 10.78 -8.41
C ALA A 94 2.35 12.31 -8.31
N SER A 95 1.53 12.93 -9.14
CA SER A 95 1.21 14.37 -9.03
C SER A 95 0.46 14.72 -7.75
N ASN A 96 -0.24 13.74 -7.16
CA ASN A 96 -0.91 13.80 -5.86
C ASN A 96 -0.15 13.01 -4.77
N ALA A 97 1.18 12.90 -4.86
CA ALA A 97 2.01 12.14 -3.90
C ALA A 97 1.74 12.51 -2.43
N ASP A 98 1.43 13.79 -2.15
CA ASP A 98 1.18 14.27 -0.79
C ASP A 98 -0.21 13.89 -0.25
N CYS A 99 -1.04 13.21 -1.04
CA CYS A 99 -2.27 12.54 -0.59
C CYS A 99 -2.01 11.13 -0.02
N TRP A 100 -0.79 10.62 -0.19
CA TRP A 100 -0.38 9.27 0.19
C TRP A 100 0.74 9.30 1.23
N LYS A 101 0.88 8.20 1.95
CA LYS A 101 2.05 7.94 2.81
C LYS A 101 3.00 6.99 2.07
N LEU A 102 4.28 7.32 2.08
CA LEU A 102 5.28 6.35 1.66
C LEU A 102 5.42 5.28 2.74
N PRO A 103 5.20 4.01 2.43
CA PRO A 103 5.39 2.94 3.39
C PRO A 103 6.90 2.81 3.71
N PRO A 104 7.24 2.34 4.92
CA PRO A 104 8.63 2.06 5.27
C PRO A 104 9.19 0.98 4.33
N SER A 105 10.40 1.24 3.82
CA SER A 105 11.17 0.35 2.94
C SER A 105 11.90 -0.75 3.69
#